data_AF-A0A2N0V5R9-F1
#
_entry.id   AF-A0A2N0V5R9-F1
#
_cell.length_a   1.000
_cell.length_b   1.000
_cell.length_c   1.000
_cell.angle_alpha   90.00
_cell.angle_beta   90.00
_cell.angle_gamma   90.00
#
_symmetry.space_group_name_H-M   'P 1'
#
loop_
_entity.id
_entity.type
_entity.pdbx_description
1 polymer ?
#
loop_
_entity_poly.entity_id
_entity_poly.type
_entity_poly.pdbx_seq_one_letter_code
_entity_poly.pdbx_strand_id
1 'polypeptide(L)'
;MVFKGYRPRIAMQMANGDKKLSRWLGTATYAKTSNGYWMAWHANATDRFLVLPPEGSSDRECQWIESWEGDYTVDMAFDYVESGRFERDESFVLNLFIKDPVTGEWH
;
A
#
# COMPACT_ATOMS: atom_id res chain seq x y z
N MET A 1 10.15 -10.21 -11.84
CA MET A 1 11.06 -9.10 -12.21
C MET A 1 10.42 -7.79 -11.75
N VAL A 2 10.95 -7.16 -10.71
CA VAL A 2 10.45 -5.89 -10.15
C VAL A 2 10.93 -4.75 -11.06
N PHE A 3 10.05 -4.22 -11.90
CA PHE A 3 10.37 -3.06 -12.73
C PHE A 3 10.11 -1.77 -11.94
N LYS A 4 11.18 -1.16 -11.43
CA LYS A 4 11.12 0.09 -10.67
C LYS A 4 10.95 1.28 -11.62
N GLY A 5 9.79 1.93 -11.61
CA GLY A 5 9.60 3.19 -12.33
C GLY A 5 8.15 3.68 -12.37
N TYR A 6 7.98 5.00 -12.52
CA TYR A 6 6.67 5.64 -12.58
C TYR A 6 5.77 5.06 -13.69
N ARG A 7 4.48 4.91 -13.39
CA ARG A 7 3.46 4.34 -14.30
C ARG A 7 2.23 5.26 -14.36
N PRO A 8 2.16 6.19 -15.33
CA PRO A 8 1.08 7.18 -15.39
C PRO A 8 -0.34 6.57 -15.37
N ARG A 9 -0.55 5.48 -16.13
CA ARG A 9 -1.86 4.81 -16.20
C ARG A 9 -2.27 4.18 -14.86
N ILE A 10 -1.34 3.49 -14.21
CA ILE A 10 -1.59 2.86 -12.90
C ILE A 10 -1.75 3.92 -11.82
N ALA A 11 -0.94 4.99 -11.86
CA ALA A 11 -1.09 6.13 -10.95
C ALA A 11 -2.46 6.81 -11.07
N MET A 12 -2.98 6.97 -12.30
CA MET A 12 -4.33 7.52 -12.50
C MET A 12 -5.42 6.59 -11.98
N GLN A 13 -5.29 5.27 -12.23
CA GLN A 13 -6.22 4.27 -11.68
C GLN A 13 -6.20 4.30 -10.15
N MET A 14 -5.00 4.29 -9.56
CA MET A 14 -4.82 4.33 -8.10
C MET A 14 -5.34 5.63 -7.48
N ALA A 15 -5.14 6.76 -8.13
CA ALA A 15 -5.63 8.05 -7.63
C ALA A 15 -7.15 8.14 -7.65
N ASN A 16 -7.82 7.48 -8.60
CA ASN A 16 -9.28 7.52 -8.79
C ASN A 16 -9.87 8.96 -8.71
N GLY A 17 -9.17 9.95 -9.27
CA GLY A 17 -9.57 11.36 -9.24
C GLY A 17 -9.18 12.15 -7.98
N ASP A 18 -8.61 11.51 -6.95
CA ASP A 18 -8.06 12.19 -5.78
C ASP A 18 -6.77 12.95 -6.13
N LYS A 19 -6.83 14.27 -6.04
CA LYS A 19 -5.71 15.17 -6.37
C LYS A 19 -4.54 15.07 -5.38
N LYS A 20 -4.80 14.77 -4.10
CA LYS A 20 -3.75 14.61 -3.09
C LYS A 20 -3.03 13.29 -3.32
N LEU A 21 -3.78 12.21 -3.54
CA LEU A 21 -3.22 10.90 -3.85
C LEU A 21 -2.44 10.92 -5.17
N SER A 22 -2.97 11.59 -6.19
CA SER A 22 -2.28 11.77 -7.47
C SER A 22 -0.90 12.44 -7.32
N ARG A 23 -0.78 13.44 -6.45
CA ARG A 23 0.51 14.09 -6.15
C ARG A 23 1.48 13.14 -5.46
N TRP A 24 0.99 12.37 -4.48
CA TRP A 24 1.81 11.37 -3.77
C TRP A 24 2.31 10.27 -4.73
N LEU A 25 1.46 9.83 -5.66
CA LEU A 25 1.78 8.84 -6.68
C LEU A 25 2.78 9.36 -7.73
N GLY A 26 2.83 10.67 -7.97
CA GLY A 26 3.73 11.28 -8.96
C GLY A 26 5.22 10.97 -8.78
N THR A 27 5.64 10.63 -7.56
CA THR A 27 7.03 10.29 -7.22
C THR A 27 7.19 8.88 -6.63
N ALA A 28 6.13 8.08 -6.63
CA ALA A 28 6.17 6.72 -6.09
C ALA A 28 6.93 5.75 -7.00
N THR A 29 7.48 4.70 -6.39
CA THR A 29 7.93 3.49 -7.05
C THR A 29 6.75 2.54 -7.22
N TYR A 30 6.72 1.82 -8.33
CA TYR A 30 5.66 0.87 -8.66
C TYR A 30 6.25 -0.49 -8.93
N ALA A 31 5.50 -1.54 -8.60
CA ALA A 31 5.73 -2.85 -9.15
C ALA A 31 4.44 -3.69 -9.12
N LYS A 32 4.44 -4.75 -9.93
CA LYS A 32 3.33 -5.68 -10.04
C LYS A 32 3.72 -6.99 -9.37
N THR A 33 2.85 -7.51 -8.52
CA THR A 33 3.02 -8.79 -7.84
C THR A 33 2.71 -9.95 -8.79
N SER A 34 3.12 -11.17 -8.42
CA SER A 34 2.87 -12.40 -9.18
C SER A 34 1.38 -12.74 -9.32
N ASN A 35 0.56 -12.43 -8.30
CA ASN A 35 -0.90 -12.56 -8.32
C ASN A 35 -1.64 -11.37 -8.98
N GLY A 36 -0.91 -10.41 -9.56
CA GLY A 36 -1.46 -9.43 -10.46
C GLY A 36 -1.83 -8.07 -9.84
N TYR A 37 -1.63 -7.90 -8.54
CA TYR A 37 -1.79 -6.63 -7.85
C TYR A 37 -0.70 -5.64 -8.27
N TRP A 38 -1.04 -4.35 -8.24
CA TRP A 38 -0.06 -3.28 -8.35
C TRP A 38 0.22 -2.70 -6.97
N MET A 39 1.50 -2.53 -6.63
CA MET A 39 1.94 -1.88 -5.40
C MET A 39 2.64 -0.57 -5.74
N ALA A 40 2.40 0.46 -4.93
CA ALA A 40 3.09 1.74 -4.99
C ALA A 40 3.61 2.17 -3.61
N TRP A 41 4.85 2.61 -3.54
CA TRP A 41 5.49 3.07 -2.29
C TRP A 41 6.58 4.10 -2.58
N HIS A 42 7.09 4.80 -1.56
CA HIS A 42 8.26 5.67 -1.74
C HIS A 42 9.52 4.97 -1.26
N ALA A 43 10.62 5.13 -1.99
CA ALA A 43 11.89 4.47 -1.64
C ALA A 43 12.45 4.90 -0.27
N ASN A 44 12.05 6.07 0.22
CA ASN A 44 12.40 6.62 1.53
C ASN A 44 11.29 6.49 2.59
N ALA A 45 10.18 5.82 2.26
CA ALA A 45 9.06 5.57 3.16
C ALA A 45 8.44 4.21 2.81
N THR A 46 9.09 3.15 3.29
CA THR A 46 8.67 1.74 3.14
C THR A 46 7.74 1.28 4.26
N ASP A 47 7.22 2.23 5.03
CA ASP A 47 6.25 2.07 6.10
C ASP A 47 4.80 2.07 5.58
N ARG A 48 4.59 2.35 4.29
CA ARG A 48 3.26 2.34 3.68
C ARG A 48 3.31 1.97 2.20
N PHE A 49 2.41 1.08 1.81
CA PHE A 49 2.23 0.64 0.43
C PHE A 49 0.78 0.87 0.02
N LEU A 50 0.57 1.44 -1.14
CA LEU A 50 -0.74 1.47 -1.78
C LEU A 50 -0.87 0.27 -2.70
N VAL A 51 -1.95 -0.47 -2.58
CA VAL A 51 -2.22 -1.68 -3.35
C VAL A 51 -3.45 -1.46 -4.21
N LEU A 52 -3.31 -1.70 -5.51
CA LEU A 52 -4.39 -1.72 -6.48
C LEU A 52 -4.67 -3.19 -6.87
N PRO A 53 -5.92 -3.67 -6.70
CA PRO A 53 -6.33 -4.99 -7.13
C PRO A 53 -6.07 -5.30 -8.62
N PRO A 54 -5.93 -6.58 -9.00
CA PRO A 54 -5.77 -6.98 -10.39
C PRO A 54 -7.00 -6.58 -11.23
N GLU A 55 -6.78 -6.29 -12.51
CA GLU A 55 -7.90 -5.97 -13.42
C GLU A 55 -8.94 -7.10 -13.45
N GLY A 56 -10.20 -6.76 -13.20
CA GLY A 56 -11.31 -7.72 -13.18
C GLY A 56 -11.67 -8.27 -11.79
N SER A 57 -10.98 -7.86 -10.72
CA SER A 57 -11.43 -8.12 -9.35
C SER A 57 -12.77 -7.44 -9.03
N SER A 58 -13.52 -8.02 -8.09
CA SER A 58 -14.70 -7.39 -7.51
C SER A 58 -14.36 -6.10 -6.77
N ASP A 59 -13.21 -6.08 -6.10
CA ASP A 59 -12.68 -4.91 -5.41
C ASP A 59 -11.99 -3.99 -6.40
N ARG A 60 -12.47 -2.75 -6.49
CA ARG A 60 -11.96 -1.74 -7.42
C ARG A 60 -11.17 -0.64 -6.72
N GLU A 61 -11.22 -0.62 -5.39
CA GLU A 61 -10.62 0.44 -4.60
C GLU A 61 -9.19 0.07 -4.24
N CYS A 62 -8.34 1.10 -4.17
CA CYS A 62 -7.00 0.91 -3.63
C CYS A 62 -7.06 0.80 -2.12
N GLN A 63 -6.20 -0.07 -1.59
CA GLN A 63 -6.08 -0.33 -0.17
C GLN A 63 -4.67 0.01 0.29
N TRP A 64 -4.56 0.55 1.49
CA TRP A 64 -3.26 0.83 2.10
C TRP A 64 -2.83 -0.38 2.93
N ILE A 65 -1.58 -0.77 2.77
CA ILE A 65 -0.84 -1.55 3.75
C ILE A 65 0.00 -0.55 4.54
N GLU A 66 -0.39 -0.27 5.77
CA GLU A 66 0.38 0.57 6.69
C GLU A 66 1.18 -0.34 7.63
N SER A 67 2.46 -0.03 7.81
CA SER A 67 3.40 -0.80 8.62
C SER A 67 3.11 -0.63 10.10
N TRP A 68 3.20 -1.74 10.83
CA TRP A 68 3.17 -1.83 12.27
C TRP A 68 4.62 -1.86 12.79
N GLU A 69 4.86 -1.58 14.07
CA GLU A 69 6.21 -1.54 14.67
C GLU A 69 7.07 -2.75 14.22
N GLY A 70 8.23 -2.48 13.60
CA GLY A 70 9.19 -3.51 13.18
C GLY A 70 10.01 -3.16 11.92
N ASP A 71 10.98 -4.01 11.60
CA ASP A 71 11.86 -3.90 10.43
C ASP A 71 11.20 -4.49 9.17
N TYR A 72 10.03 -4.00 8.79
CA TYR A 72 9.36 -4.45 7.57
C TYR A 72 10.09 -3.99 6.31
N THR A 73 10.33 -4.93 5.39
CA THR A 73 10.98 -4.67 4.11
C THR A 73 9.97 -4.68 2.96
N VAL A 74 10.37 -4.12 1.82
CA VAL A 74 9.57 -4.20 0.57
C VAL A 74 9.27 -5.66 0.23
N ASP A 75 10.25 -6.56 0.36
CA ASP A 75 10.09 -7.98 0.03
C ASP A 75 9.00 -8.64 0.90
N MET A 76 8.94 -8.31 2.19
CA MET A 76 7.86 -8.80 3.07
C MET A 76 6.48 -8.30 2.66
N ALA A 77 6.36 -7.06 2.18
CA ALA A 77 5.10 -6.53 1.67
C ALA A 77 4.68 -7.26 0.39
N PHE A 78 5.63 -7.60 -0.49
CA PHE A 78 5.37 -8.43 -1.67
C PHE A 78 4.91 -9.83 -1.25
N ASP A 79 5.63 -10.50 -0.36
CA ASP A 79 5.26 -11.84 0.13
C ASP A 79 3.87 -11.85 0.77
N TYR A 80 3.52 -10.80 1.53
CA TYR A 80 2.21 -10.68 2.15
C TYR A 80 1.08 -10.60 1.12
N VAL A 81 1.21 -9.74 0.10
CA VAL A 81 0.22 -9.61 -0.98
C VAL A 81 0.18 -10.87 -1.84
N GLU A 82 1.33 -11.43 -2.22
CA GLU A 82 1.41 -12.62 -3.07
C GLU A 82 0.91 -13.89 -2.38
N SER A 83 1.00 -13.96 -1.04
CA SER A 83 0.45 -15.07 -0.27
C SER A 83 -1.09 -15.10 -0.23
N GLY A 84 -1.76 -14.04 -0.69
CA GLY A 84 -3.23 -13.89 -0.60
C GLY A 84 -3.73 -13.66 0.83
N ARG A 85 -2.85 -13.47 1.82
CA ARG A 85 -3.24 -13.08 3.18
C ARG A 85 -3.90 -11.71 3.20
N PHE A 86 -3.40 -10.79 2.38
CA PHE A 86 -3.96 -9.46 2.18
C PHE A 86 -5.46 -9.44 1.84
N GLU A 87 -5.96 -10.44 1.10
CA GLU A 87 -7.38 -10.55 0.74
C GLU A 87 -8.24 -11.17 1.85
N ARG A 88 -7.63 -11.95 2.74
CA ARG A 88 -8.30 -12.73 3.79
C ARG A 88 -8.36 -12.00 5.12
N ASP A 89 -7.37 -11.17 5.38
CA ASP A 89 -7.34 -10.32 6.54
C ASP A 89 -8.38 -9.23 6.28
N GLU A 90 -9.51 -9.27 7.01
CA GLU A 90 -10.51 -8.20 6.97
C GLU A 90 -9.79 -6.87 7.08
N SER A 91 -9.97 -5.99 6.08
CA SER A 91 -9.35 -4.67 5.96
C SER A 91 -9.09 -4.07 7.34
N PHE A 92 -7.89 -4.30 7.86
CA PHE A 92 -7.50 -3.71 9.12
C PHE A 92 -7.27 -2.24 8.78
N VAL A 93 -8.33 -1.42 8.86
CA VAL A 93 -8.21 -0.23 9.69
C VAL A 93 -7.97 -0.77 11.08
N LEU A 94 -6.74 -1.20 11.35
CA LEU A 94 -6.34 -1.46 12.71
C LEU A 94 -6.52 -0.11 13.39
N ASN A 95 -7.54 -0.02 14.24
CA ASN A 95 -7.76 1.11 15.12
C ASN A 95 -6.51 1.28 15.97
N LEU A 96 -5.59 2.11 15.48
CA LEU A 96 -4.40 2.57 16.16
C LEU A 96 -4.90 3.54 17.23
N PHE A 97 -5.24 3.01 18.40
CA PHE A 97 -5.14 3.80 19.60
C PHE A 97 -3.64 4.07 19.79
N ILE A 98 -3.18 5.23 19.33
CA ILE A 98 -1.81 5.67 19.59
C ILE A 98 -1.80 6.07 21.05
N LYS A 99 -1.05 5.32 21.86
CA LYS A 99 -0.70 5.78 23.20
C LYS A 99 0.33 6.89 23.04
N ASP A 100 -0.04 8.10 23.40
CA ASP A 100 0.91 9.22 23.42
C ASP A 100 2.07 8.85 24.38
N PRO A 101 3.34 8.77 23.92
CA PRO A 101 4.45 8.33 24.76
C PRO A 101 4.86 9.38 25.81
N VAL A 102 4.34 10.60 25.71
CA VAL A 102 4.56 11.72 26.64
C VAL A 102 3.46 11.79 27.69
N THR A 103 2.20 11.61 27.30
CA THR A 103 1.04 11.76 28.21
C THR A 103 0.46 10.42 28.69
N GLY A 104 0.68 9.34 27.94
CA GLY A 104 0.17 8.01 28.23
C GLY A 104 -1.32 7.82 27.94
N GLU A 105 -1.98 8.80 27.31
CA GLU A 105 -3.39 8.75 26.96
C GLU A 105 -3.63 8.08 25.59
N TRP A 106 -4.82 7.50 25.43
CA TRP A 106 -5.25 6.83 24.20
C TRP A 106 -6.09 7.80 23.36
N HIS A 107 -5.73 7.98 22.08
CA HIS A 107 -6.45 8.80 21.10
C HIS A 107 -7.01 7.97 19.96
#